data_AF-A0A6J2YJQ2-F1
#
_entry.id   AF-A0A6J2YJQ2-F1
#
_cell.length_a   1.000
_cell.length_b   1.000
_cell.length_c   1.000
_cell.angle_alpha   90.00
_cell.angle_beta   90.00
_cell.angle_gamma   90.00
#
_symmetry.space_group_name_H-M   'P 1'
#
loop_
_entity.id
_entity.type
_entity.pdbx_description
1 polymer ?
#
loop_
_entity_poly.entity_id
_entity_poly.type
_entity_poly.pdbx_seq_one_letter_code
_entity_poly.pdbx_strand_id
1 'polypeptide(L)'
;METEENNQLAFLDVLVKRNGDHLDHRVYRKPTHADRYLHKLSNHHPSQKQGIIGALANRARRICAKDHIQEELSHLNKAFLANGYNEKEIKAALAPSQRRLDINEQNNTVNKAFLPYVSQVTDRIGKVLWKQNNIQTYPENKGLLETSQR
;
A
#
# COMPACT_ATOMS: atom_id res chain seq x y z
N MET A 1 17.56 11.74 20.76
CA MET A 1 16.71 10.81 21.52
C MET A 1 15.27 11.21 21.24
N GLU A 2 14.33 10.26 21.19
CA GLU A 2 12.90 10.61 21.13
C GLU A 2 12.47 11.13 22.50
N THR A 3 11.64 12.18 22.52
CA THR A 3 11.23 12.88 23.73
C THR A 3 9.71 12.80 23.87
N GLU A 4 9.25 12.47 25.06
CA GLU A 4 7.82 12.49 25.38
C GLU A 4 7.37 13.93 25.63
N GLU A 5 6.29 14.34 24.96
CA GLU A 5 5.67 15.66 25.11
C GLU A 5 4.15 15.48 25.24
N ASN A 6 3.51 16.15 26.19
CA ASN A 6 2.05 16.06 26.40
C ASN A 6 1.51 14.62 26.54
N ASN A 7 2.23 13.77 27.30
CA ASN A 7 1.96 12.35 27.47
C ASN A 7 1.94 11.55 26.15
N GLN A 8 2.65 12.05 25.13
CA GLN A 8 2.74 11.45 23.82
C GLN A 8 4.20 11.26 23.42
N LEU A 9 4.50 10.08 22.89
CA LEU A 9 5.80 9.72 22.35
C LEU A 9 5.60 9.23 20.92
N ALA A 10 6.23 9.92 19.97
CA ALA A 10 6.27 9.48 18.58
C ALA A 10 7.51 8.62 18.34
N PHE A 11 7.29 7.32 18.13
CA PHE A 11 8.34 6.35 17.79
C PHE A 11 8.03 5.71 16.43
N LEU A 12 8.96 5.88 15.47
CA LEU A 12 8.79 5.43 14.08
C LEU A 12 7.47 5.94 13.46
N ASP A 13 6.55 4.99 13.25
CA ASP A 13 5.27 5.12 12.57
C ASP A 13 4.08 5.14 13.55
N VAL A 14 4.37 5.15 14.86
CA VAL A 14 3.41 5.00 15.96
C VAL A 14 3.47 6.22 16.87
N LEU A 15 2.30 6.75 17.20
CA LEU A 15 2.10 7.74 18.25
C LEU A 15 1.55 6.99 19.46
N VAL A 16 2.38 6.87 20.50
CA VAL A 16 2.00 6.27 21.77
C VAL A 16 1.50 7.38 22.67
N LYS A 17 0.29 7.26 23.21
CA LYS A 17 -0.27 8.20 24.17
C LYS A 17 -0.54 7.48 25.49
N ARG A 18 -0.06 8.05 26.58
CA ARG A 18 -0.38 7.55 27.92
C ARG A 18 -1.73 8.11 28.39
N ASN A 19 -2.65 7.21 28.73
CA ASN A 19 -3.96 7.52 29.30
C ASN A 19 -4.07 6.83 30.67
N GLY A 20 -3.56 7.51 31.71
CA GLY A 20 -3.45 6.93 33.06
C GLY A 20 -2.52 5.72 33.08
N ASP A 21 -3.08 4.56 33.41
CA ASP A 21 -2.36 3.27 33.46
C ASP A 21 -2.38 2.51 32.12
N HIS A 22 -3.05 3.04 31.10
CA HIS A 22 -3.15 2.40 29.79
C HIS A 22 -2.37 3.18 28.73
N LEU A 23 -1.89 2.44 27.72
CA LEU A 23 -1.31 3.02 26.52
C LEU A 23 -2.33 2.95 25.38
N ASP A 24 -2.44 4.07 24.68
CA ASP A 24 -3.20 4.23 23.47
C ASP A 24 -2.23 4.40 22.30
N HIS A 25 -2.63 3.95 21.11
CA HIS A 25 -1.76 3.89 19.95
C HIS A 25 -2.49 4.40 18.71
N ARG A 26 -1.82 5.27 17.97
CA ARG A 26 -2.29 5.81 16.68
C ARG A 26 -1.16 5.77 15.65
N VAL A 27 -1.51 5.89 14.38
CA VAL A 27 -0.51 6.12 13.34
C VAL A 27 0.09 7.51 13.51
N TYR A 28 1.40 7.59 13.69
CA TYR A 28 2.09 8.88 13.71
C TYR A 28 2.30 9.40 12.30
N ARG A 29 1.99 10.69 12.10
CA ARG A 29 2.28 11.45 10.88
C ARG A 29 3.20 12.59 11.26
N LYS A 30 4.34 12.71 10.58
CA LYS A 30 5.24 13.85 10.76
C LYS A 30 4.52 15.15 10.35
N PRO A 31 4.89 16.31 10.92
CA PRO A 31 4.29 17.60 10.52
C PRO A 31 4.37 17.91 9.02
N THR A 32 5.35 17.32 8.33
CA THR A 32 5.55 17.46 6.87
C THR A 32 4.78 16.42 6.03
N HIS A 33 3.99 15.56 6.66
CA HIS A 33 3.20 14.54 5.97
C HIS A 33 2.09 15.19 5.14
N ALA A 34 2.18 15.09 3.81
CA ALA A 34 1.27 15.78 2.89
C ALA A 34 0.14 14.90 2.34
N ASP A 35 0.03 13.63 2.76
CA ASP A 35 -0.94 12.66 2.20
C ASP A 35 -0.86 12.48 0.68
N ARG A 36 0.30 12.76 0.10
CA ARG A 36 0.61 12.54 -1.32
C ARG A 36 1.10 11.11 -1.49
N TYR A 37 0.19 10.22 -1.83
CA TYR A 37 0.48 8.84 -2.18
C TYR A 37 0.65 8.69 -3.69
N LEU A 38 0.77 7.45 -4.15
CA LEU A 38 0.83 7.17 -5.58
C LEU A 38 -0.49 7.55 -6.25
N HIS A 39 -0.47 8.59 -7.09
CA HIS A 39 -1.65 9.07 -7.81
C HIS A 39 -2.22 8.00 -8.76
N LYS A 40 -3.56 7.96 -8.92
CA LYS A 40 -4.24 6.95 -9.75
C LYS A 40 -3.73 6.91 -11.19
N LEU A 41 -3.43 8.07 -11.78
CA LEU A 41 -2.99 8.19 -13.17
C LEU A 41 -1.50 7.94 -13.38
N SER A 42 -0.72 7.72 -12.32
CA SER A 42 0.71 7.45 -12.45
C SER A 42 0.96 6.15 -13.22
N ASN A 43 2.06 6.06 -13.97
CA ASN A 43 2.40 4.90 -14.79
C ASN A 43 2.95 3.73 -13.94
N HIS A 44 2.12 3.18 -13.08
CA HIS A 44 2.41 2.00 -12.26
C HIS A 44 1.36 0.92 -12.50
N HIS A 45 1.80 -0.33 -12.34
CA HIS A 45 0.93 -1.49 -12.47
C HIS A 45 -0.23 -1.42 -11.45
N PRO A 46 -1.47 -1.77 -11.81
CA PRO A 46 -2.62 -1.68 -10.92
C PRO A 46 -2.44 -2.37 -9.57
N SER A 47 -1.75 -3.52 -9.53
CA SER A 47 -1.48 -4.24 -8.28
C SER A 47 -0.60 -3.45 -7.30
N GLN A 48 0.34 -2.63 -7.80
CA GLN A 48 1.18 -1.79 -6.94
C GLN A 48 0.35 -0.67 -6.30
N LYS A 49 -0.51 -0.02 -7.09
CA LYS A 49 -1.44 1.02 -6.61
C LYS A 49 -2.38 0.48 -5.52
N GLN A 50 -3.01 -0.67 -5.79
CA GLN A 50 -3.87 -1.35 -4.82
C GLN A 50 -3.08 -1.82 -3.59
N GLY A 51 -1.85 -2.31 -3.80
CA GLY A 51 -0.95 -2.75 -2.74
C GLY A 51 -0.61 -1.65 -1.74
N ILE A 52 -0.39 -0.42 -2.19
CA ILE A 52 -0.15 0.73 -1.31
C ILE A 52 -1.36 1.00 -0.41
N ILE A 53 -2.58 1.01 -0.96
CA ILE A 53 -3.81 1.19 -0.18
C ILE A 53 -3.94 0.10 0.88
N GLY A 54 -3.76 -1.17 0.46
CA GLY A 54 -3.83 -2.32 1.35
C GLY A 54 -2.76 -2.30 2.43
N ALA A 55 -1.52 -1.90 2.11
CA ALA A 55 -0.42 -1.79 3.05
C ALA A 55 -0.70 -0.74 4.13
N LEU A 56 -1.20 0.44 3.76
CA LEU A 56 -1.56 1.48 4.73
C LEU A 56 -2.77 1.08 5.59
N ALA A 57 -3.77 0.42 5.00
CA ALA A 57 -4.90 -0.11 5.75
C ALA A 57 -4.47 -1.20 6.76
N ASN A 58 -3.55 -2.07 6.37
CA ASN A 58 -2.98 -3.07 7.27
C ASN A 58 -2.13 -2.43 8.36
N ARG A 59 -1.35 -1.39 8.04
CA ARG A 59 -0.61 -0.59 9.03
C ARG A 59 -1.58 0.01 10.06
N ALA A 60 -2.66 0.64 9.63
CA ALA A 60 -3.70 1.19 10.50
C ALA A 60 -4.25 0.14 11.47
N ARG A 61 -4.60 -1.05 10.97
CA ARG A 61 -5.12 -2.15 11.80
C ARG A 61 -4.11 -2.73 12.79
N ARG A 62 -2.82 -2.70 12.46
CA ARG A 62 -1.77 -3.24 13.32
C ARG A 62 -1.31 -2.25 14.38
N ILE A 63 -1.33 -0.95 14.07
CA ILE A 63 -0.82 0.11 14.94
C ILE A 63 -1.90 0.69 15.84
N CYS A 64 -3.08 1.01 15.29
CA CYS A 64 -4.09 1.73 16.04
C CYS A 64 -4.73 0.85 17.12
N ALA A 65 -5.01 1.44 18.28
CA ALA A 65 -5.97 0.89 19.23
C ALA A 65 -7.35 0.79 18.56
N LYS A 66 -8.20 -0.14 19.06
CA LYS A 66 -9.49 -0.48 18.44
C LYS A 66 -10.36 0.74 18.14
N ASP A 67 -10.36 1.73 19.04
CA ASP A 67 -11.18 2.92 18.94
C ASP A 67 -10.72 3.89 17.85
N HIS A 68 -9.44 3.84 17.45
CA HIS A 68 -8.85 4.76 16.46
C HIS A 68 -8.70 4.15 15.06
N ILE A 69 -8.96 2.85 14.90
CA ILE A 69 -8.85 2.19 13.59
C ILE A 69 -9.80 2.87 12.58
N GLN A 70 -11.03 3.18 12.98
CA GLN A 70 -12.02 3.73 12.07
C GLN A 70 -11.71 5.19 11.68
N GLU A 71 -11.19 5.98 12.62
CA GLU A 71 -10.69 7.33 12.37
C GLU A 71 -9.57 7.29 11.32
N GLU A 72 -8.62 6.37 11.50
CA GLU A 72 -7.48 6.20 10.61
C GLU A 72 -7.88 5.72 9.21
N LEU A 73 -8.81 4.76 9.10
CA LEU A 73 -9.35 4.31 7.81
C LEU A 73 -10.11 5.41 7.09
N SER A 74 -10.85 6.26 7.83
CA SER A 74 -11.55 7.42 7.27
C SER A 74 -10.57 8.46 6.72
N HIS A 75 -9.46 8.69 7.44
CA HIS A 75 -8.37 9.54 6.97
C HIS A 75 -7.76 9.01 5.67
N LEU A 76 -7.41 7.72 5.61
CA LEU A 76 -6.88 7.10 4.39
C LEU A 76 -7.86 7.21 3.22
N ASN A 77 -9.16 7.04 3.46
CA ASN A 77 -10.17 7.21 2.43
C ASN A 77 -10.16 8.63 1.83
N LYS A 78 -10.11 9.67 2.68
CA LYS A 78 -10.02 11.07 2.23
C LYS A 78 -8.75 11.32 1.44
N ALA A 79 -7.62 10.82 1.92
CA ALA A 79 -6.35 10.99 1.25
C ALA A 79 -6.33 10.32 -0.13
N PHE A 80 -6.82 9.08 -0.25
CA PHE A 80 -6.87 8.40 -1.56
C PHE A 80 -7.88 9.03 -2.53
N LEU A 81 -8.99 9.58 -2.05
CA LEU A 81 -9.88 10.40 -2.88
C LEU A 81 -9.14 11.61 -3.46
N ALA A 82 -8.34 12.32 -2.64
CA ALA A 82 -7.52 13.44 -3.10
C ALA A 82 -6.39 13.01 -4.07
N ASN A 83 -5.97 11.75 -4.04
CA ASN A 83 -5.01 11.16 -4.99
C ASN A 83 -5.69 10.57 -6.25
N GLY A 84 -6.97 10.89 -6.47
CA GLY A 84 -7.71 10.57 -7.69
C GLY A 84 -8.35 9.18 -7.73
N TYR A 85 -8.36 8.43 -6.63
CA TYR A 85 -9.04 7.12 -6.56
C TYR A 85 -10.54 7.26 -6.38
N ASN A 86 -11.30 6.27 -6.86
CA ASN A 86 -12.75 6.24 -6.68
C ASN A 86 -13.11 5.45 -5.41
N GLU A 87 -14.21 5.80 -4.73
CA GLU A 87 -14.64 5.15 -3.49
C GLU A 87 -14.74 3.63 -3.59
N LYS A 88 -15.21 3.10 -4.73
CA LYS A 88 -15.32 1.65 -4.95
C LYS A 88 -13.96 0.94 -4.90
N GLU A 89 -12.94 1.56 -5.50
CA GLU A 89 -11.58 1.02 -5.54
C GLU A 89 -10.97 1.04 -4.13
N ILE A 90 -11.14 2.17 -3.43
CA ILE A 90 -10.66 2.34 -2.07
C ILE A 90 -11.34 1.33 -1.15
N LYS A 91 -12.68 1.22 -1.17
CA LYS A 91 -13.43 0.28 -0.34
C LYS A 91 -13.03 -1.17 -0.58
N ALA A 92 -12.80 -1.55 -1.84
CA ALA A 92 -12.33 -2.89 -2.20
C ALA A 92 -10.93 -3.18 -1.63
N ALA A 93 -10.01 -2.22 -1.72
CA ALA A 93 -8.65 -2.37 -1.20
C ALA A 93 -8.54 -2.23 0.32
N LEU A 94 -9.45 -1.48 0.94
CA LEU A 94 -9.58 -1.36 2.39
C LEU A 94 -10.18 -2.61 3.01
N ALA A 95 -10.98 -3.41 2.29
CA ALA A 95 -11.54 -4.63 2.83
C ALA A 95 -10.42 -5.57 3.33
N PRO A 96 -10.60 -6.27 4.46
CA PRO A 96 -9.61 -7.22 4.93
C PRO A 96 -9.37 -8.26 3.82
N SER A 97 -8.17 -8.24 3.24
CA SER A 97 -7.79 -9.28 2.29
C SER A 97 -7.71 -10.58 3.09
N GLN A 98 -8.61 -11.52 2.81
CA GLN A 98 -8.37 -12.91 3.18
C GLN A 98 -7.06 -13.28 2.51
N ARG A 99 -6.02 -13.53 3.32
CA ARG A 99 -4.81 -14.18 2.80
C ARG A 99 -5.31 -15.43 2.11
N ARG A 100 -5.26 -15.48 0.77
CA ARG A 100 -5.16 -16.77 0.11
C ARG A 100 -3.82 -17.29 0.58
N LEU A 101 -3.84 -18.16 1.59
CA LEU A 101 -2.74 -19.07 1.78
C LEU A 101 -2.72 -19.84 0.46
N ASP A 102 -1.78 -19.53 -0.42
CA ASP A 102 -1.53 -20.30 -1.62
C ASP A 102 -1.01 -21.67 -1.16
N ILE A 103 -1.93 -22.52 -0.70
CA ILE A 103 -1.66 -23.88 -0.20
C ILE A 103 -1.34 -24.81 -1.38
N ASN A 104 -1.51 -24.35 -2.62
CA ASN A 104 -1.20 -25.11 -3.82
C ASN A 104 -0.22 -24.33 -4.71
N GLU A 105 1.04 -24.20 -4.30
CA GLU A 105 2.14 -24.11 -5.26
C GLU A 105 2.29 -25.48 -5.94
N GLN A 106 1.36 -25.79 -6.85
CA GLN A 106 1.64 -26.81 -7.84
C GLN A 106 2.74 -26.25 -8.74
N ASN A 107 3.93 -26.86 -8.65
CA ASN A 107 5.14 -26.54 -9.41
C ASN A 107 4.92 -26.72 -10.92
N ASN A 108 4.11 -25.87 -11.55
CA ASN A 108 4.13 -25.71 -12.99
C ASN A 108 5.32 -24.80 -13.33
N THR A 109 6.31 -25.35 -14.03
CA THR A 109 7.48 -24.64 -14.55
C THR A 109 7.06 -23.72 -15.69
N VAL A 110 6.34 -22.64 -15.38
CA VAL A 110 6.01 -21.58 -16.33
C VAL A 110 7.22 -20.68 -16.47
N ASN A 111 7.67 -20.45 -17.70
CA ASN A 111 8.75 -19.51 -17.98
C ASN A 111 8.32 -18.09 -17.54
N LYS A 112 9.18 -17.39 -16.81
CA LYS A 112 8.87 -16.06 -16.26
C LYS A 112 9.69 -15.00 -16.98
N ALA A 113 9.05 -13.87 -17.31
CA ALA A 113 9.73 -12.70 -17.84
C ALA A 113 9.44 -11.48 -16.96
N PHE A 114 10.47 -10.69 -16.67
CA PHE A 114 10.34 -9.45 -15.90
C PHE A 114 10.46 -8.28 -16.86
N LEU A 115 9.46 -7.39 -16.86
CA LEU A 115 9.41 -6.26 -17.78
C LEU A 115 9.12 -4.96 -17.01
N PRO A 116 9.78 -3.85 -17.35
CA PRO A 116 9.44 -2.54 -16.78
C PRO A 116 8.03 -2.16 -17.19
N TYR A 117 7.16 -1.82 -16.22
CA TYR A 117 5.76 -1.53 -16.52
C TYR A 117 5.61 -0.25 -17.36
N VAL A 118 5.03 -0.41 -18.55
CA VAL A 118 4.64 0.68 -19.43
C VAL A 118 3.21 0.42 -19.83
N SER A 119 2.30 1.27 -19.32
CA SER A 119 0.86 1.16 -19.57
C SER A 119 0.57 0.86 -21.04
N GLN A 120 -0.31 -0.12 -21.29
CA GLN A 120 -0.71 -0.64 -22.60
C GLN A 120 0.37 -1.42 -23.36
N VAL A 121 1.64 -1.03 -23.26
CA VAL A 121 2.75 -1.70 -23.96
C VAL A 121 3.06 -3.03 -23.28
N THR A 122 3.35 -3.02 -21.97
CA THR A 122 3.63 -4.26 -21.24
C THR A 122 2.41 -5.17 -21.17
N ASP A 123 1.21 -4.61 -21.16
CA ASP A 123 -0.03 -5.41 -21.15
C ASP A 123 -0.18 -6.19 -22.47
N ARG A 124 0.13 -5.54 -23.60
CA ARG A 124 0.11 -6.18 -24.93
C ARG A 124 1.21 -7.22 -25.05
N ILE A 125 2.44 -6.89 -24.64
CA ILE A 125 3.58 -7.81 -24.68
C ILE A 125 3.29 -9.03 -23.81
N GLY A 126 2.81 -8.84 -22.58
CA GLY A 126 2.45 -9.93 -21.67
C GLY A 126 1.36 -10.83 -22.25
N LYS A 127 0.35 -10.25 -22.91
CA LYS A 127 -0.70 -11.04 -23.59
C LYS A 127 -0.15 -11.88 -24.75
N VAL A 128 0.81 -11.36 -25.51
CA VAL A 128 1.45 -12.09 -26.62
C VAL A 128 2.33 -13.21 -26.08
N LEU A 129 3.19 -12.91 -25.10
CA LEU A 129 4.10 -13.87 -24.46
C LEU A 129 3.36 -15.02 -23.78
N TRP A 130 2.25 -14.73 -23.11
CA TRP A 130 1.38 -15.75 -22.52
C TRP A 130 0.80 -16.67 -23.59
N LYS A 131 0.22 -16.09 -24.65
CA LYS A 131 -0.49 -16.85 -25.69
C LYS A 131 0.43 -17.71 -26.55
N GLN A 132 1.61 -17.20 -26.90
CA GLN A 132 2.48 -17.86 -27.86
C GLN A 132 3.49 -18.79 -27.19
N ASN A 133 3.97 -18.41 -26.00
CA ASN A 133 5.16 -19.04 -25.40
C ASN A 133 4.91 -19.58 -23.99
N ASN A 134 3.68 -19.45 -23.47
CA ASN A 134 3.35 -19.76 -22.08
C ASN A 134 4.31 -19.08 -21.09
N ILE A 135 4.66 -17.81 -21.38
CA ILE A 135 5.54 -17.01 -20.53
C ILE A 135 4.70 -16.07 -19.70
N GLN A 136 4.82 -16.15 -18.38
CA GLN A 136 4.15 -15.24 -17.45
C GLN A 136 5.00 -14.00 -17.22
N THR A 137 4.42 -12.82 -17.47
CA THR A 137 5.09 -11.54 -17.28
C THR A 137 4.82 -10.96 -15.89
N TYR A 138 5.86 -10.46 -15.25
CA TYR A 138 5.80 -9.74 -13.98
C TYR A 138 6.37 -8.33 -14.15
N PRO A 139 5.80 -7.32 -13.48
CA PRO A 139 6.39 -6.00 -13.46
C PRO A 139 7.77 -6.06 -12.77
N GLU A 140 8.77 -5.49 -13.41
CA GLU A 140 10.11 -5.36 -12.86
C GLU A 140 10.08 -4.39 -11.67
N ASN A 141 10.39 -4.88 -10.47
CA ASN A 141 10.48 -4.04 -9.27
C ASN A 141 11.83 -3.33 -9.25
N LYS A 142 11.92 -2.19 -9.94
CA LYS A 142 12.95 -1.20 -9.59
C LYS A 142 12.55 -0.60 -8.24
N GLY A 143 13.41 -0.70 -7.23
CA GLY A 143 13.12 -0.22 -5.88
C GLY A 143 12.61 1.23 -5.89
N LEU A 144 11.77 1.56 -4.91
CA LEU A 144 11.07 2.84 -4.72
C LEU A 144 11.99 4.07 -4.48
N LEU A 145 13.21 4.09 -5.01
CA LEU A 145 14.23 5.11 -4.69
C LEU A 145 14.59 6.07 -5.84
N GLU A 146 14.03 5.92 -7.04
CA GLU A 146 14.43 6.76 -8.19
C GLU A 146 13.27 7.51 -8.86
N THR A 147 12.48 8.29 -8.11
CA THR A 147 11.67 9.37 -8.72
C THR A 147 11.46 10.53 -7.74
N SER A 148 12.55 11.19 -7.34
CA SER A 148 12.48 12.53 -6.74
C SER A 148 13.58 13.42 -7.31
N GLN A 149 13.54 13.64 -8.63
CA GLN A 149 14.08 14.84 -9.28
C GLN A 149 13.29 15.12 -10.55
N ARG A 150 12.39 16.10 -10.47
CA ARG A 150 12.11 17.14 -11.49
C ARG A 150 11.12 18.13 -10.92
#